data_AF-A0A6H5GR92-F1
#
_entry.id   AF-A0A6H5GR92-F1
#
_cell.length_a   1.000
_cell.length_b   1.000
_cell.length_c   1.000
_cell.angle_alpha   90.00
_cell.angle_beta   90.00
_cell.angle_gamma   90.00
#
_symmetry.space_group_name_H-M   'P 1'
#
loop_
_entity.id
_entity.type
_entity.pdbx_description
1 polymer ?
#
loop_
_entity_poly.entity_id
_entity_poly.type
_entity_poly.pdbx_seq_one_letter_code
_entity_poly.pdbx_strand_id
1 'polypeptide(L)'
;MLSWWCKLVAMGEDRLPRRCFYRLLGLAAEPGQDMRYNWALQLQSVLDGLGSGELLRSDLSPADLRTRLAGLIEREAEASLGADRRALANSSFMRFPGAVLESTDYLSFDVPLYIKRLVCQVRLSGDERARIFFPRVVSRFAKSGNCTLCSDGALDTVEHLMATCTAFRAERVRYLGSRTLSEDRLRAALQASDATSVKKVFLYLRSTLRMRNFILSEGQDF
;
A
#
# COMPACT_ATOMS: atom_id res chain seq x y z
N MET A 1 -2.26 21.56 11.51
CA MET A 1 -3.42 22.12 12.25
C MET A 1 -3.32 21.82 13.74
N LEU A 2 -3.36 20.55 14.17
CA LEU A 2 -3.28 20.14 15.58
C LEU A 2 -2.01 20.65 16.31
N SER A 3 -0.84 20.51 15.68
CA SER A 3 0.43 21.00 16.25
C SER A 3 0.46 22.52 16.46
N TRP A 4 -0.24 23.29 15.61
CA TRP A 4 -0.36 24.73 15.75
C TRP A 4 -1.31 25.09 16.91
N TRP A 5 -2.40 24.35 17.06
CA TRP A 5 -3.30 24.51 18.20
C TRP A 5 -2.56 24.29 19.54
N CYS A 6 -1.73 23.25 19.67
CA CYS A 6 -0.90 23.05 20.86
C CYS A 6 0.02 24.25 21.15
N LYS A 7 0.58 24.86 20.11
CA LYS A 7 1.43 26.06 20.25
C LYS A 7 0.61 27.25 20.73
N LEU A 8 -0.60 27.45 20.21
CA LEU A 8 -1.49 28.54 20.62
C LEU A 8 -1.93 28.42 22.08
N VAL A 9 -2.29 27.23 22.54
CA VAL A 9 -2.68 26.99 23.95
C VAL A 9 -1.49 27.17 24.89
N ALA A 10 -0.27 26.89 24.44
CA ALA A 10 0.96 27.10 25.21
C ALA A 10 1.44 28.57 25.27
N MET A 11 0.89 29.48 24.45
CA MET A 11 1.27 30.89 24.44
C MET A 11 0.67 31.63 25.65
N GLY A 12 1.31 32.72 26.08
CA GLY A 12 0.71 33.67 27.03
C GLY A 12 -0.62 34.25 26.51
N GLU A 13 -1.52 34.61 27.41
CA GLU A 13 -2.86 35.13 27.08
C GLU A 13 -2.83 36.49 26.36
N ASP A 14 -1.77 37.25 26.59
CA ASP A 14 -1.46 38.53 25.97
C ASP A 14 -1.07 38.39 24.48
N ARG A 15 -0.67 37.19 24.06
CA ARG A 15 -0.18 36.93 22.70
C ARG A 15 -1.31 37.02 21.69
N LEU A 16 -1.16 37.93 20.73
CA LEU A 16 -2.14 38.18 19.68
C LEU A 16 -2.63 36.90 18.95
N PRO A 17 -1.76 35.93 18.56
CA PRO A 17 -2.24 34.71 17.91
C PRO A 17 -3.22 33.89 18.76
N ARG A 18 -2.97 33.79 20.08
CA ARG A 18 -3.86 33.09 21.01
C ARG A 18 -5.20 33.83 21.10
N ARG A 19 -5.17 35.16 21.28
CA ARG A 19 -6.37 35.99 21.32
C ARG A 19 -7.22 35.89 20.04
N CYS A 20 -6.58 35.94 18.87
CA CYS A 20 -7.26 35.77 17.60
C CYS A 20 -7.93 34.40 17.49
N PHE A 21 -7.27 33.34 17.93
CA PHE A 21 -7.85 31.99 17.93
C PHE A 21 -9.09 31.88 18.83
N TYR A 22 -9.04 32.38 20.06
CA TYR A 22 -10.22 32.40 20.94
C TYR A 22 -11.34 33.30 20.41
N ARG A 23 -11.00 34.39 19.71
CA ARG A 23 -12.00 35.18 18.99
C ARG A 23 -12.66 34.39 17.86
N LEU A 24 -11.90 33.63 17.08
CA LEU A 24 -12.44 32.74 16.05
C LEU A 24 -13.35 31.65 16.63
N LEU A 25 -13.01 31.11 17.81
CA LEU A 25 -13.86 30.18 18.56
C LEU A 25 -15.17 30.84 19.01
N GLY A 26 -15.11 32.09 19.49
CA GLY A 26 -16.33 32.84 19.85
C GLY A 26 -17.21 33.14 18.63
N LEU A 27 -16.60 33.54 17.52
CA LEU A 27 -17.30 33.79 16.25
C LEU A 27 -17.93 32.52 15.69
N ALA A 28 -17.33 31.35 15.91
CA ALA A 28 -17.85 30.06 15.44
C ALA A 28 -19.27 29.75 15.94
N ALA A 29 -19.72 30.37 17.05
CA ALA A 29 -21.07 30.22 17.58
C ALA A 29 -22.12 31.12 16.89
N GLU A 30 -21.68 32.07 16.05
CA GLU A 30 -22.57 32.99 15.35
C GLU A 30 -23.18 32.35 14.08
N PRO A 31 -24.43 32.66 13.73
CA PRO A 31 -25.03 32.18 12.48
C PRO A 31 -24.29 32.72 11.24
N GLY A 32 -24.23 31.92 10.17
CA GLY A 32 -23.74 32.38 8.86
C GLY A 32 -22.21 32.44 8.72
N GLN A 33 -21.46 31.87 9.66
CA GLN A 33 -20.01 31.77 9.54
C GLN A 33 -19.59 30.80 8.44
N ASP A 34 -18.65 31.23 7.62
CA ASP A 34 -18.07 30.40 6.57
C ASP A 34 -16.83 29.67 7.09
N MET A 35 -16.93 28.35 7.17
CA MET A 35 -15.84 27.47 7.60
C MET A 35 -14.55 27.69 6.81
N ARG A 36 -14.61 28.12 5.55
CA ARG A 36 -13.41 28.38 4.72
C ARG A 36 -12.51 29.46 5.30
N TYR A 37 -13.08 30.43 6.03
CA TYR A 37 -12.36 31.56 6.59
C TYR A 37 -12.19 31.49 8.11
N ASN A 38 -12.83 30.52 8.77
CA ASN A 38 -12.69 30.31 10.21
C ASN A 38 -11.89 29.03 10.50
N TRP A 39 -10.61 29.21 10.80
CA TRP A 39 -9.71 28.11 11.13
C TRP A 39 -10.15 27.31 12.37
N ALA A 40 -10.82 27.94 13.35
CA ALA A 40 -11.31 27.25 14.53
C ALA A 40 -12.47 26.30 14.19
N LEU A 41 -13.36 26.68 13.26
CA LEU A 41 -14.42 25.79 12.74
C LEU A 41 -13.82 24.61 11.96
N GLN A 42 -12.77 24.84 11.16
CA GLN A 42 -12.09 23.75 10.46
C GLN A 42 -11.46 22.76 11.45
N LEU A 43 -10.79 23.27 12.48
CA LEU A 43 -10.22 22.44 13.55
C LEU A 43 -11.30 21.67 14.30
N GLN A 44 -12.44 22.31 14.61
CA GLN A 44 -13.57 21.66 15.25
C GLN A 44 -14.12 20.52 14.38
N SER A 45 -14.35 20.76 13.09
CA SER A 45 -14.82 19.73 12.15
C SER A 45 -13.86 18.53 12.07
N VAL A 46 -12.55 18.76 12.09
CA VAL A 46 -11.56 17.67 12.12
C VAL A 46 -11.68 16.87 13.43
N LEU A 47 -11.81 17.54 14.57
CA LEU A 47 -11.93 16.87 15.87
C LEU A 47 -13.27 16.13 16.01
N ASP A 48 -14.37 16.69 15.52
CA ASP A 48 -15.68 16.05 15.48
C ASP A 48 -15.65 14.78 14.61
N GLY A 49 -14.98 14.83 13.46
CA GLY A 49 -14.75 13.66 12.61
C GLY A 49 -13.95 12.54 13.28
N LEU A 50 -13.13 12.88 14.28
CA LEU A 50 -12.39 11.93 15.12
C LEU A 50 -13.13 11.56 16.42
N GLY A 51 -14.36 12.04 16.62
CA GLY A 51 -15.12 11.82 17.85
C GLY A 51 -14.49 12.47 19.09
N SER A 52 -13.78 13.59 18.93
CA SER A 52 -13.06 14.30 20.00
C SER A 52 -13.26 15.82 19.98
N GLY A 53 -14.43 16.26 19.51
CA GLY A 53 -14.82 17.67 19.44
C GLY A 53 -14.80 18.40 20.77
N GLU A 54 -15.02 17.67 21.88
CA GLU A 54 -15.00 18.20 23.24
C GLU A 54 -13.64 18.77 23.64
N LEU A 55 -12.54 18.30 23.03
CA LEU A 55 -11.19 18.76 23.35
C LEU A 55 -11.03 20.27 23.11
N LEU A 56 -11.74 20.83 22.13
CA LEU A 56 -11.64 22.25 21.79
C LEU A 56 -12.17 23.18 22.90
N ARG A 57 -13.04 22.66 23.77
CA ARG A 57 -13.64 23.35 24.91
C ARG A 57 -13.03 22.94 26.25
N SER A 58 -12.01 22.09 26.23
CA SER A 58 -11.39 21.56 27.45
C SER A 58 -10.30 22.49 27.96
N ASP A 59 -10.25 22.70 29.29
CA ASP A 59 -9.18 23.44 29.97
C ASP A 59 -7.97 22.56 30.25
N LEU A 60 -7.52 21.82 29.23
CA LEU A 60 -6.34 20.98 29.34
C LEU A 60 -5.07 21.82 29.37
N SER A 61 -4.11 21.38 30.18
CA SER A 61 -2.76 21.93 30.09
C SER A 61 -2.17 21.67 28.69
N PRO A 62 -1.25 22.51 28.19
CA PRO A 62 -0.62 22.28 26.90
C PRO A 62 0.09 20.93 26.79
N ALA A 63 0.56 20.38 27.91
CA ALA A 63 1.18 19.06 27.96
C ALA A 63 0.13 17.95 27.77
N ASP A 64 -0.98 18.01 28.50
CA ASP A 64 -2.06 17.01 28.41
C ASP A 64 -2.72 17.03 27.04
N LEU A 65 -2.93 18.21 26.47
CA LEU A 65 -3.47 18.37 25.12
C LEU A 65 -2.57 17.68 24.08
N ARG A 66 -1.25 17.85 24.18
CA ARG A 66 -0.30 17.17 23.27
C ARG A 66 -0.40 15.65 23.39
N THR A 67 -0.45 15.13 24.61
CA THR A 67 -0.57 13.69 24.85
C THR A 67 -1.87 13.12 24.28
N ARG A 68 -3.01 13.80 24.52
CA ARG A 68 -4.30 13.35 23.97
C ARG A 68 -4.35 13.39 22.44
N LEU A 69 -3.77 14.42 21.83
CA LEU A 69 -3.71 14.53 20.38
C LEU A 69 -2.79 13.47 19.75
N ALA A 70 -1.65 13.16 20.37
CA ALA A 70 -0.80 12.07 19.93
C ALA A 70 -1.56 10.73 19.96
N GLY A 71 -2.23 10.42 21.08
CA GLY A 71 -3.05 9.21 21.19
C GLY A 71 -4.25 9.18 20.23
N LEU A 72 -4.81 10.32 19.84
CA LEU A 72 -5.82 10.38 18.78
C LEU A 72 -5.25 10.03 17.41
N ILE A 73 -4.11 10.62 17.05
CA ILE A 73 -3.45 10.36 15.77
C ILE A 73 -3.05 8.88 15.67
N GLU A 74 -2.49 8.32 16.74
CA GLU A 74 -2.11 6.90 16.78
C GLU A 74 -3.31 5.97 16.63
N ARG A 75 -4.42 6.25 17.35
CA ARG A 75 -5.66 5.46 17.23
C ARG A 75 -6.24 5.54 15.83
N GLU A 76 -6.28 6.72 15.23
CA GLU A 76 -6.81 6.89 13.87
C GLU A 76 -5.93 6.21 12.83
N ALA A 77 -4.60 6.29 12.98
CA ALA A 77 -3.65 5.59 12.13
C ALA A 77 -3.86 4.07 12.20
N GLU A 78 -4.00 3.50 13.40
CA GLU A 78 -4.26 2.06 13.56
C GLU A 78 -5.65 1.67 13.06
N ALA A 79 -6.67 2.50 13.26
CA ALA A 79 -8.01 2.25 12.76
C ALA A 79 -8.05 2.22 11.23
N SER A 80 -7.39 3.19 10.59
CA SER A 80 -7.22 3.27 9.13
C SER A 80 -6.45 2.07 8.59
N LEU A 81 -5.31 1.72 9.19
CA LEU A 81 -4.54 0.53 8.83
C LEU A 81 -5.36 -0.74 9.00
N GLY A 82 -6.13 -0.86 10.08
CA GLY A 82 -7.04 -1.97 10.32
C GLY A 82 -8.14 -2.07 9.27
N ALA A 83 -8.70 -0.94 8.82
CA ALA A 83 -9.68 -0.89 7.75
C ALA A 83 -9.09 -1.35 6.41
N ASP A 84 -7.90 -0.86 6.06
CA ASP A 84 -7.18 -1.28 4.86
C ASP A 84 -6.84 -2.78 4.90
N ARG A 85 -6.38 -3.28 6.05
CA ARG A 85 -6.11 -4.71 6.24
C ARG A 85 -7.35 -5.57 6.01
N ARG A 86 -8.50 -5.15 6.55
CA ARG A 86 -9.79 -5.84 6.33
C ARG A 86 -10.23 -5.77 4.87
N ALA A 87 -10.11 -4.61 4.23
CA ALA A 87 -10.46 -4.42 2.82
C ALA A 87 -9.61 -5.32 1.90
N LEU A 88 -8.31 -5.41 2.17
CA LEU A 88 -7.39 -6.27 1.45
C LEU A 88 -7.67 -7.76 1.69
N ALA A 89 -7.93 -8.18 2.94
CA ALA A 89 -8.27 -9.56 3.27
C ALA A 89 -9.57 -10.03 2.59
N ASN A 90 -10.54 -9.12 2.43
CA ASN A 90 -11.82 -9.38 1.77
C ASN A 90 -11.81 -9.06 0.27
N SER A 91 -10.65 -8.70 -0.30
CA SER A 91 -10.56 -8.33 -1.72
C SER A 91 -10.69 -9.55 -2.60
N SER A 92 -11.75 -9.61 -3.41
CA SER A 92 -11.92 -10.62 -4.47
C SER A 92 -10.96 -10.44 -5.64
N PHE A 93 -10.31 -9.27 -5.73
CA PHE A 93 -9.36 -8.99 -6.80
C PHE A 93 -7.99 -9.63 -6.51
N MET A 94 -7.51 -9.50 -5.28
CA MET A 94 -6.13 -9.79 -4.91
C MET A 94 -5.87 -11.29 -4.70
N ARG A 95 -4.91 -11.85 -5.44
CA ARG A 95 -4.53 -13.26 -5.25
C ARG A 95 -3.67 -13.51 -4.01
N PHE A 96 -2.82 -12.55 -3.64
CA PHE A 96 -1.86 -12.70 -2.53
C PHE A 96 -2.04 -11.63 -1.44
N PRO A 97 -3.19 -11.58 -0.75
CA PRO A 97 -3.43 -10.56 0.28
C PRO A 97 -2.40 -10.64 1.41
N GLY A 98 -2.05 -11.85 1.88
CA GLY A 98 -1.02 -12.04 2.90
C GLY A 98 0.37 -11.53 2.48
N ALA A 99 0.73 -11.64 1.19
CA ALA A 99 1.98 -11.06 0.72
C ALA A 99 2.00 -9.53 0.87
N VAL A 100 0.88 -8.84 0.74
CA VAL A 100 0.77 -7.38 0.92
C VAL A 100 0.68 -7.00 2.40
N LEU A 101 -0.12 -7.74 3.16
CA LEU A 101 -0.46 -7.45 4.55
C LEU A 101 0.66 -7.75 5.53
N GLU A 102 1.49 -8.77 5.23
CA GLU A 102 2.43 -9.32 6.21
C GLU A 102 3.83 -8.70 6.13
N SER A 103 4.24 -8.11 5.01
CA SER A 103 5.56 -7.45 4.95
C SER A 103 5.68 -6.42 3.82
N THR A 104 5.96 -5.17 4.18
CA THR A 104 6.41 -4.12 3.25
C THR A 104 7.93 -3.92 3.31
N ASP A 105 8.67 -4.83 3.95
CA ASP A 105 10.10 -4.64 4.25
C ASP A 105 10.93 -4.50 2.98
N TYR A 106 10.53 -5.17 1.90
CA TYR A 106 11.18 -5.01 0.60
C TYR A 106 11.20 -3.56 0.06
N LEU A 107 10.29 -2.70 0.53
CA LEU A 107 10.26 -1.28 0.20
C LEU A 107 11.38 -0.51 0.90
N SER A 108 11.86 -0.97 2.06
CA SER A 108 12.96 -0.34 2.80
C SER A 108 14.34 -0.80 2.35
N PHE A 109 14.44 -1.95 1.67
CA PHE A 109 15.73 -2.47 1.20
C PHE A 109 16.41 -1.52 0.20
N ASP A 110 17.74 -1.47 0.25
CA ASP A 110 18.57 -0.73 -0.70
C ASP A 110 18.67 -1.46 -2.04
N VAL A 111 17.59 -1.37 -2.81
CA VAL A 111 17.48 -1.87 -4.18
C VAL A 111 16.82 -0.81 -5.08
N PRO A 112 17.21 -0.73 -6.36
CA PRO A 112 16.62 0.24 -7.29
C PRO A 112 15.09 0.15 -7.35
N LEU A 113 14.45 1.32 -7.51
CA LEU A 113 12.98 1.42 -7.55
C LEU A 113 12.33 0.52 -8.61
N TYR A 114 12.97 0.34 -9.78
CA TYR A 114 12.41 -0.52 -10.83
C TYR A 114 12.31 -1.99 -10.41
N ILE A 115 13.18 -2.46 -9.50
CA ILE A 115 13.12 -3.80 -8.91
C ILE A 115 11.90 -3.88 -7.99
N LYS A 116 11.77 -2.91 -7.07
CA LYS A 116 10.63 -2.81 -6.14
C LYS A 116 9.31 -2.80 -6.89
N ARG A 117 9.21 -1.98 -7.96
CA ARG A 117 8.02 -1.86 -8.81
C ARG A 117 7.64 -3.18 -9.49
N LEU A 118 8.60 -3.97 -9.97
CA LEU A 118 8.28 -5.23 -10.62
C LEU A 118 7.73 -6.27 -9.63
N VAL A 119 8.36 -6.40 -8.45
CA VAL A 119 7.89 -7.30 -7.40
C VAL A 119 6.52 -6.86 -6.86
N CYS A 120 6.32 -5.56 -6.68
CA CYS A 120 5.05 -4.96 -6.26
C CYS A 120 3.91 -5.32 -7.23
N GLN A 121 4.13 -5.22 -8.55
CA GLN A 121 3.11 -5.58 -9.55
C GLN A 121 2.66 -7.05 -9.47
N VAL A 122 3.58 -7.96 -9.14
CA VAL A 122 3.24 -9.38 -8.95
C VAL A 122 2.46 -9.59 -7.66
N ARG A 123 2.89 -8.96 -6.56
CA ARG A 123 2.19 -9.02 -5.27
C ARG A 123 0.76 -8.46 -5.35
N LEU A 124 0.58 -7.40 -6.14
CA LEU A 124 -0.70 -6.73 -6.39
C LEU A 124 -1.45 -7.27 -7.61
N SER A 125 -1.01 -8.39 -8.19
CA SER A 125 -1.66 -8.96 -9.36
C SER A 125 -3.02 -9.54 -9.00
N GLY A 126 -4.00 -9.27 -9.88
CA GLY A 126 -5.33 -9.83 -9.75
C GLY A 126 -5.37 -11.30 -10.15
N ASP A 127 -6.23 -12.09 -9.51
CA ASP A 127 -6.39 -13.52 -9.82
C ASP A 127 -7.01 -13.73 -11.23
N GLU A 128 -8.06 -12.97 -11.54
CA GLU A 128 -8.81 -13.12 -12.79
C GLU A 128 -8.05 -12.54 -14.00
N ARG A 129 -7.46 -11.36 -13.83
CA ARG A 129 -6.70 -10.65 -14.86
C ARG A 129 -5.54 -9.90 -14.24
N ALA A 130 -4.37 -10.01 -14.85
CA ALA A 130 -3.19 -9.25 -14.45
C ALA A 130 -2.43 -8.70 -15.66
N ARG A 131 -1.77 -7.56 -15.44
CA ARG A 131 -0.82 -6.97 -16.39
C ARG A 131 0.45 -6.62 -15.65
N ILE A 132 1.57 -7.14 -16.13
CA ILE A 132 2.88 -6.84 -15.59
C ILE A 132 3.65 -6.03 -16.63
N PHE A 133 4.07 -4.84 -16.20
CA PHE A 133 4.89 -3.91 -16.96
C PHE A 133 6.35 -4.05 -16.57
N PHE A 134 7.19 -4.36 -17.55
CA PHE A 134 8.65 -4.37 -17.47
C PHE A 134 9.18 -3.57 -18.66
N PRO A 135 10.36 -2.92 -18.61
CA PRO A 135 10.81 -2.03 -19.70
C PRO A 135 10.64 -2.66 -21.10
N ARG A 136 9.81 -2.01 -21.92
CA ARG A 136 9.42 -2.40 -23.29
C ARG A 136 8.66 -3.74 -23.42
N VAL A 137 8.22 -4.31 -22.30
CA VAL A 137 7.51 -5.60 -22.24
C VAL A 137 6.23 -5.44 -21.41
N VAL A 138 5.10 -5.87 -21.99
CA VAL A 138 3.83 -5.96 -21.27
C VAL A 138 3.34 -7.40 -21.34
N SER A 139 3.33 -8.07 -20.19
CA SER A 139 2.80 -9.44 -20.08
C SER A 139 1.39 -9.38 -19.53
N ARG A 140 0.45 -9.96 -20.27
CA ARG A 140 -0.96 -10.09 -19.89
C ARG A 140 -1.24 -11.53 -19.45
N PHE A 141 -2.07 -11.66 -18.42
CA PHE A 141 -2.51 -12.92 -17.83
C PHE A 141 -4.03 -12.87 -17.68
N ALA A 142 -4.69 -13.98 -17.96
CA ALA A 142 -6.13 -14.10 -17.84
C ALA A 142 -6.51 -15.54 -17.48
N LYS A 143 -7.26 -15.68 -16.37
CA LYS A 143 -7.76 -16.98 -15.90
C LYS A 143 -8.81 -17.61 -16.83
N SER A 144 -9.35 -16.84 -17.77
CA SER A 144 -10.27 -17.31 -18.80
C SER A 144 -9.62 -18.16 -19.90
N GLY A 145 -8.29 -18.26 -19.93
CA GLY A 145 -7.57 -19.02 -20.95
C GLY A 145 -6.46 -19.88 -20.35
N ASN A 146 -6.09 -20.92 -21.09
CA ASN A 146 -4.96 -21.77 -20.75
C ASN A 146 -3.65 -21.11 -21.17
N CYS A 147 -2.58 -21.42 -20.43
CA CYS A 147 -1.23 -21.03 -20.78
C CYS A 147 -0.82 -21.71 -22.10
N THR A 148 -0.47 -20.92 -23.11
CA THR A 148 -0.04 -21.42 -24.42
C THR A 148 1.44 -21.80 -24.48
N LEU A 149 2.19 -21.53 -23.40
CA LEU A 149 3.64 -21.73 -23.35
C LEU A 149 4.02 -23.09 -22.77
N CYS A 150 3.13 -23.73 -22.02
CA CYS A 150 3.33 -25.05 -21.44
C CYS A 150 2.33 -26.05 -22.03
N SER A 151 2.66 -27.34 -21.92
CA SER A 151 1.77 -28.43 -22.37
C SER A 151 0.80 -28.89 -21.27
N ASP A 152 0.77 -28.22 -20.13
CA ASP A 152 0.08 -28.70 -18.92
C ASP A 152 -1.42 -28.37 -18.91
N GLY A 153 -1.91 -27.57 -19.86
CA GLY A 153 -3.31 -27.13 -19.91
C GLY A 153 -3.75 -26.24 -18.73
N ALA A 154 -2.80 -25.77 -17.91
CA ALA A 154 -3.05 -24.94 -16.75
C ALA A 154 -3.48 -23.51 -17.15
N LEU A 155 -4.21 -22.83 -16.27
CA LEU A 155 -4.68 -21.46 -16.49
C LEU A 155 -3.51 -20.47 -16.61
N ASP A 156 -3.65 -19.47 -17.48
CA ASP A 156 -2.62 -18.46 -17.74
C ASP A 156 -2.62 -17.36 -16.68
N THR A 157 -2.18 -17.71 -15.47
CA THR A 157 -2.10 -16.81 -14.32
C THR A 157 -0.66 -16.46 -13.94
N VAL A 158 -0.48 -15.38 -13.17
CA VAL A 158 0.82 -15.01 -12.60
C VAL A 158 1.32 -16.09 -11.64
N GLU A 159 0.41 -16.72 -10.90
CA GLU A 159 0.72 -17.87 -10.05
C GLU A 159 1.26 -19.04 -10.88
N HIS A 160 0.57 -19.42 -11.96
CA HIS A 160 1.05 -20.49 -12.84
C HIS A 160 2.44 -20.18 -13.37
N LEU A 161 2.67 -18.96 -13.88
CA LEU A 161 3.99 -18.50 -14.31
C LEU A 161 5.03 -18.76 -13.22
N MET A 162 4.79 -18.24 -12.01
CA MET A 162 5.74 -18.24 -10.88
C MET A 162 5.89 -19.56 -10.14
N ALA A 163 4.88 -20.43 -10.15
CA ALA A 163 4.86 -21.65 -9.33
C ALA A 163 5.04 -22.93 -10.14
N THR A 164 4.38 -23.09 -11.29
CA THR A 164 4.18 -24.43 -11.90
C THR A 164 4.45 -24.53 -13.39
N CYS A 165 4.47 -23.43 -14.13
CA CYS A 165 4.67 -23.42 -15.59
C CYS A 165 5.94 -24.18 -16.02
N THR A 166 5.78 -25.28 -16.74
CA THR A 166 6.90 -26.14 -17.16
C THR A 166 7.85 -25.43 -18.13
N ALA A 167 7.34 -24.50 -18.95
CA ALA A 167 8.14 -23.66 -19.85
C ALA A 167 9.25 -22.87 -19.14
N PHE A 168 9.00 -22.47 -17.89
CA PHE A 168 9.92 -21.64 -17.10
C PHE A 168 10.58 -22.40 -15.95
N ARG A 169 10.53 -23.74 -15.97
CA ARG A 169 11.10 -24.60 -14.92
C ARG A 169 12.59 -24.34 -14.71
N ALA A 170 13.36 -24.20 -15.79
CA ALA A 170 14.80 -23.96 -15.71
C ALA A 170 15.12 -22.64 -14.98
N GLU A 171 14.42 -21.56 -15.35
CA GLU A 171 14.58 -20.25 -14.72
C GLU A 171 14.11 -20.25 -13.26
N ARG A 172 13.03 -20.98 -12.95
CA ARG A 172 12.54 -21.15 -11.58
C ARG A 172 13.57 -21.84 -10.70
N VAL A 173 14.19 -22.91 -11.19
CA VAL A 173 15.28 -23.60 -10.48
C VAL A 173 16.48 -22.67 -10.31
N ARG A 174 16.87 -21.97 -11.38
CA ARG A 174 18.05 -21.08 -11.39
C ARG A 174 17.96 -19.97 -10.35
N TYR A 175 16.81 -19.32 -10.22
CA TYR A 175 16.67 -18.12 -9.39
C TYR A 175 15.93 -18.38 -8.07
N LEU A 176 14.95 -19.28 -8.06
CA LEU A 176 14.10 -19.57 -6.88
C LEU A 176 14.44 -20.92 -6.25
N GLY A 177 15.38 -21.69 -6.81
CA GLY A 177 15.90 -22.93 -6.23
C GLY A 177 14.92 -24.09 -6.23
N SER A 178 13.82 -24.02 -6.99
CA SER A 178 12.81 -25.07 -7.03
C SER A 178 12.19 -25.24 -8.41
N ARG A 179 11.79 -26.48 -8.73
CA ARG A 179 11.09 -26.83 -9.98
C ARG A 179 9.64 -26.36 -9.95
N THR A 180 9.02 -26.50 -8.80
CA THR A 180 7.68 -26.03 -8.48
C THR A 180 7.69 -25.29 -7.13
N LEU A 181 6.77 -24.36 -6.93
CA LEU A 181 6.57 -23.71 -5.63
C LEU A 181 5.18 -24.06 -5.12
N SER A 182 5.09 -24.49 -3.87
CA SER A 182 3.81 -24.48 -3.15
C SER A 182 3.36 -23.04 -2.94
N GLU A 183 2.09 -22.85 -2.62
CA GLU A 183 1.52 -21.53 -2.34
C GLU A 183 2.31 -20.80 -1.23
N ASP A 184 2.63 -21.49 -0.14
CA ASP A 184 3.41 -20.90 0.97
C ASP A 184 4.82 -20.50 0.55
N ARG A 185 5.49 -21.31 -0.28
CA ARG A 185 6.83 -20.96 -0.79
C ARG A 185 6.78 -19.81 -1.78
N LEU A 186 5.72 -19.70 -2.58
CA LEU A 186 5.49 -18.56 -3.45
C LEU A 186 5.25 -17.29 -2.63
N ARG A 187 4.40 -17.36 -1.59
CA ARG A 187 4.13 -16.25 -0.67
C ARG A 187 5.42 -15.78 0.00
N ALA A 188 6.21 -16.70 0.55
CA ALA A 188 7.49 -16.40 1.17
C ALA A 188 8.48 -15.76 0.19
N ALA A 189 8.54 -16.25 -1.06
CA ALA A 189 9.38 -15.65 -2.09
C ALA A 189 8.96 -14.20 -2.39
N LEU A 190 7.66 -13.91 -2.46
CA LEU A 190 7.13 -12.58 -2.74
C LEU A 190 7.21 -11.61 -1.55
N GLN A 191 7.18 -12.11 -0.32
CA GLN A 191 7.43 -11.30 0.88
C GLN A 191 8.86 -10.78 0.91
N ALA A 192 9.81 -11.65 0.54
CA ALA A 192 11.24 -11.39 0.47
C ALA A 192 11.83 -10.86 1.79
N SER A 193 12.58 -11.72 2.49
CA SER A 193 13.21 -11.41 3.78
C SER A 193 14.36 -10.40 3.71
N ASP A 194 14.96 -10.21 2.53
CA ASP A 194 16.17 -9.44 2.35
C ASP A 194 16.35 -8.96 0.89
N ALA A 195 17.30 -8.05 0.68
CA ALA A 195 17.61 -7.49 -0.63
C ALA A 195 18.04 -8.54 -1.68
N THR A 196 18.68 -9.63 -1.27
CA THR A 196 19.10 -10.72 -2.16
C THR A 196 17.90 -11.52 -2.63
N SER A 197 16.97 -11.81 -1.74
CA SER A 197 15.71 -12.50 -2.04
C SER A 197 14.86 -11.70 -3.03
N VAL A 198 14.74 -10.38 -2.83
CA VAL A 198 14.07 -9.47 -3.80
C VAL A 198 14.75 -9.53 -5.17
N LYS A 199 16.09 -9.46 -5.22
CA LYS A 199 16.86 -9.54 -6.47
C LYS A 199 16.64 -10.87 -7.19
N LYS A 200 16.58 -12.00 -6.47
CA LYS A 200 16.29 -13.32 -7.06
C LYS A 200 14.92 -13.35 -7.75
N VAL A 201 13.87 -12.88 -7.08
CA VAL A 201 12.52 -12.76 -7.66
C VAL A 201 12.54 -11.85 -8.88
N PHE A 202 13.20 -10.70 -8.78
CA PHE A 202 13.34 -9.78 -9.91
C PHE A 202 14.05 -10.41 -11.11
N LEU A 203 15.16 -11.12 -10.89
CA LEU A 203 15.91 -11.77 -11.97
C LEU A 203 15.08 -12.86 -12.66
N TYR A 204 14.34 -13.64 -11.86
CA TYR A 204 13.37 -14.61 -12.38
C TYR A 204 12.30 -13.94 -13.25
N LEU A 205 11.65 -12.89 -12.76
CA LEU A 205 10.61 -12.17 -13.49
C LEU A 205 11.17 -11.52 -14.76
N ARG A 206 12.34 -10.88 -14.67
CA ARG A 206 13.01 -10.27 -15.82
C ARG A 206 13.24 -11.29 -16.93
N SER A 207 13.72 -12.48 -16.58
CA SER A 207 14.03 -13.53 -17.54
C SER A 207 12.75 -14.09 -18.17
N THR A 208 11.80 -14.52 -17.34
CA THR A 208 10.57 -15.19 -17.79
C THR A 208 9.63 -14.26 -18.54
N LEU A 209 9.50 -12.99 -18.14
CA LEU A 209 8.65 -12.03 -18.86
C LEU A 209 9.22 -11.69 -20.24
N ARG A 210 10.54 -11.61 -20.39
CA ARG A 210 11.19 -11.41 -21.70
C ARG A 210 11.02 -12.62 -22.60
N MET A 211 11.29 -13.82 -22.08
CA MET A 211 11.09 -15.07 -22.82
C MET A 211 9.63 -15.22 -23.27
N ARG A 212 8.68 -15.00 -22.35
CA ARG A 212 7.25 -15.01 -22.64
C ARG A 212 6.89 -14.04 -23.76
N ASN A 213 7.38 -12.80 -23.66
CA ASN A 213 7.06 -11.79 -24.66
C ASN A 213 7.62 -12.17 -26.03
N PHE A 214 8.87 -12.62 -26.10
CA PHE A 214 9.49 -13.11 -27.33
C PHE A 214 8.69 -14.25 -27.98
N ILE A 215 8.33 -15.27 -27.21
CA ILE A 215 7.55 -16.42 -27.72
C ILE A 215 6.16 -15.97 -28.21
N LEU A 216 5.48 -15.11 -27.47
CA LEU A 216 4.13 -14.66 -27.83
C LEU A 216 4.11 -13.63 -28.96
N SER A 217 5.19 -12.86 -29.18
CA SER A 217 5.27 -11.88 -30.26
C SER A 217 5.74 -12.48 -31.57
N GLU A 218 6.74 -13.36 -31.55
CA GLU A 218 7.29 -13.96 -32.77
C GLU A 218 6.59 -15.28 -33.15
N GLY A 219 5.93 -15.95 -32.20
CA GLY A 219 5.18 -17.18 -32.45
C GLY A 219 3.80 -16.99 -33.07
N GLN A 220 3.38 -15.75 -33.36
CA GLN A 220 2.12 -15.46 -34.07
C GLN A 220 2.30 -15.34 -35.60
N ASP A 221 3.55 -15.32 -36.07
CA ASP A 221 3.90 -15.18 -37.50
C ASP A 221 4.25 -16.51 -38.19
N PHE A 222 3.97 -17.65 -37.54
CA PHE A 222 4.12 -19.02 -38.08
C PHE A 222 2.79 -19.79 -37.97
#